data_AF-A0AAE0LNA2-F1
#
_entry.id   AF-A0AAE0LNA2-F1
#
_cell.length_a   1.000
_cell.length_b   1.000
_cell.length_c   1.000
_cell.angle_alpha   90.00
_cell.angle_beta   90.00
_cell.angle_gamma   90.00
#
_symmetry.space_group_name_H-M   'P 1'
#
loop_
_entity.id
_entity.type
_entity.pdbx_description
1 polymer ?
#
loop_
_entity_poly.entity_id
_entity_poly.type
_entity_poly.pdbx_seq_one_letter_code
_entity_poly.pdbx_strand_id
1 'polypeptide(L)'
;MRYSWAWITGFAILSLTANIVFLIGCISPATKDICLYRVNVTLLADGLHNLALVDSGNETDLLVPPELPTYWYWGMAGICDVFEKTGETRCRRAFPPTQNLLGILEGSLTDRLGDDEGQRVGNILSSWNATLHKISPDRLVAKEAKFAAQSKASAALAILAIILDAATPLLASFLLSDQSRRRAYIAPLLSALIAMAAGTLATLTMRDGVHGIVDTPEHGGPAIIIVFVGAALRLLSCVGACGGSRNKLRMTRNEKIGFRGEQHV
;
A
#
# COMPACT_ATOMS: atom_id res chain seq x y z
N MET A 1 -19.90 -20.97 -21.77
CA MET A 1 -19.30 -21.15 -20.43
C MET A 1 -17.82 -20.82 -20.41
N ARG A 2 -17.00 -21.29 -21.37
CA ARG A 2 -15.56 -21.02 -21.45
C ARG A 2 -15.15 -19.53 -21.34
N TYR A 3 -15.87 -18.63 -22.02
CA TYR A 3 -15.60 -17.18 -21.96
C TYR A 3 -15.77 -16.57 -20.55
N SER A 4 -16.69 -17.09 -19.72
CA SER A 4 -16.93 -16.56 -18.37
C SER A 4 -15.82 -16.99 -17.39
N TRP A 5 -15.32 -18.22 -17.55
CA TRP A 5 -14.22 -18.74 -16.73
C TRP A 5 -12.89 -18.06 -17.08
N ALA A 6 -12.57 -17.96 -18.38
CA ALA A 6 -11.36 -17.30 -18.85
C ALA A 6 -11.30 -15.83 -18.42
N TRP A 7 -12.45 -15.14 -18.40
CA TRP A 7 -12.57 -13.78 -17.88
C TRP A 7 -12.23 -13.73 -16.39
N ILE A 8 -12.93 -14.49 -15.53
CA ILE A 8 -12.69 -14.51 -14.08
C ILE A 8 -11.22 -14.85 -13.76
N THR A 9 -10.67 -15.87 -14.40
CA THR A 9 -9.27 -16.29 -14.19
C THR A 9 -8.29 -15.21 -14.65
N GLY A 10 -8.52 -14.57 -15.81
CA GLY A 10 -7.66 -13.50 -16.31
C GLY A 10 -7.61 -12.29 -15.37
N PHE A 11 -8.77 -11.83 -14.89
CA PHE A 11 -8.83 -10.75 -13.91
C PHE A 11 -8.18 -11.12 -12.59
N ALA A 12 -8.37 -12.35 -12.10
CA ALA A 12 -7.73 -12.84 -10.88
C ALA A 12 -6.19 -12.87 -11.00
N ILE A 13 -5.63 -13.26 -12.16
CA ILE A 13 -4.17 -13.28 -12.37
C ILE A 13 -3.57 -11.87 -12.44
N LEU A 14 -4.20 -10.95 -13.18
CA LEU A 14 -3.75 -9.55 -13.24
C LEU A 14 -3.77 -8.90 -11.86
N SER A 15 -4.85 -9.17 -11.13
CA SER A 15 -5.08 -8.74 -9.78
C SER A 15 -4.06 -9.29 -8.77
N LEU A 16 -3.78 -10.59 -8.85
CA LEU A 16 -2.74 -11.27 -8.07
C LEU A 16 -1.38 -10.61 -8.32
N THR A 17 -1.06 -10.34 -9.58
CA THR A 17 0.18 -9.67 -9.98
C THR A 17 0.27 -8.27 -9.36
N ALA A 18 -0.80 -7.48 -9.40
CA ALA A 18 -0.84 -6.14 -8.79
C ALA A 18 -0.59 -6.18 -7.28
N ASN A 19 -1.22 -7.11 -6.56
CA ASN A 19 -0.97 -7.26 -5.12
C ASN A 19 0.47 -7.72 -4.81
N ILE A 20 1.03 -8.63 -5.61
CA ILE A 20 2.42 -9.06 -5.43
C ILE A 20 3.37 -7.88 -5.65
N VAL A 21 3.18 -7.12 -6.72
CA VAL A 21 3.97 -5.91 -7.03
C VAL A 21 3.89 -4.90 -5.88
N PHE A 22 2.70 -4.69 -5.32
CA PHE A 22 2.51 -3.88 -4.13
C PHE A 22 3.30 -4.39 -2.92
N LEU A 23 3.27 -5.71 -2.65
CA LEU A 23 3.98 -6.30 -1.51
C LEU A 23 5.50 -6.30 -1.64
N ILE A 24 6.07 -6.38 -2.85
CA ILE A 24 7.52 -6.36 -3.08
C ILE A 24 8.11 -4.95 -3.18
N GLY A 25 7.27 -3.92 -3.04
CA GLY A 25 7.70 -2.52 -3.07
C GLY A 25 8.82 -2.26 -2.07
N CYS A 26 9.92 -1.66 -2.55
CA CYS A 26 11.13 -1.36 -1.78
C CYS A 26 11.84 -2.59 -1.16
N ILE A 27 11.71 -3.79 -1.75
CA ILE A 27 12.53 -4.96 -1.37
C ILE A 27 13.99 -4.87 -1.86
N SER A 28 14.22 -4.11 -2.92
CA SER A 28 15.52 -3.92 -3.56
C SER A 28 15.59 -2.57 -4.29
N PRO A 29 16.79 -2.10 -4.68
CA PRO A 29 16.94 -0.84 -5.42
C PRO A 29 16.13 -0.80 -6.73
N ALA A 30 15.93 -1.96 -7.38
CA ALA A 30 15.16 -2.08 -8.60
C ALA A 30 13.65 -1.87 -8.39
N THR A 31 13.15 -2.01 -7.16
CA THR A 31 11.73 -1.79 -6.81
C THR A 31 11.50 -0.54 -5.96
N LYS A 32 12.49 0.36 -5.88
CA LYS A 32 12.39 1.61 -5.10
C LYS A 32 11.26 2.50 -5.59
N ASP A 33 11.04 2.53 -6.91
CA ASP A 33 10.00 3.38 -7.52
C ASP A 33 8.59 2.80 -7.28
N ILE A 34 8.50 1.55 -6.84
CA ILE A 34 7.27 0.93 -6.33
C ILE A 34 7.20 1.23 -4.82
N CYS A 35 7.14 2.50 -4.46
CA CYS A 35 6.97 2.94 -3.08
C CYS A 35 5.51 3.27 -2.79
N LEU A 36 5.13 3.12 -1.52
CA LEU A 36 3.90 3.68 -0.95
C LEU A 36 4.01 5.19 -0.87
N TYR A 37 5.17 5.70 -0.48
CA TYR A 37 5.45 7.12 -0.34
C TYR A 37 6.95 7.38 -0.25
N ARG A 38 7.34 8.64 -0.43
CA ARG A 38 8.72 9.12 -0.44
C ARG A 38 8.88 10.24 0.57
N VAL A 39 9.94 10.16 1.39
CA VAL A 39 10.39 11.16 2.39
C VAL A 39 11.64 11.87 1.95
N ASN A 40 11.61 13.18 1.80
CA ASN A 40 12.78 14.04 1.73
C ASN A 40 13.30 14.31 3.14
N VAL A 41 14.50 13.83 3.43
CA VAL A 41 15.09 13.89 4.78
C VAL A 41 15.37 15.32 5.21
N THR A 42 15.77 16.21 4.29
CA THR A 42 16.06 17.61 4.64
C THR A 42 14.77 18.36 4.93
N LEU A 43 13.73 18.18 4.13
CA LEU A 43 12.43 18.82 4.38
C LEU A 43 11.78 18.30 5.67
N LEU A 44 11.92 17.01 5.95
CA LEU A 44 11.47 16.44 7.21
C LEU A 44 12.23 17.06 8.39
N ALA A 45 13.56 17.12 8.30
CA ALA A 45 14.42 17.70 9.32
C ALA A 45 14.05 19.17 9.61
N ASP A 46 13.94 19.99 8.57
CA ASP A 46 13.57 21.40 8.68
C ASP A 46 12.20 21.57 9.34
N GLY A 47 11.23 20.76 8.94
CA GLY A 47 9.89 20.87 9.51
C GLY A 47 9.74 20.26 10.90
N LEU A 48 10.54 19.26 11.28
CA LEU A 48 10.66 18.82 12.68
C LEU A 48 11.25 19.92 13.56
N HIS A 49 12.28 20.60 13.07
CA HIS A 49 12.89 21.75 13.76
C HIS A 49 11.86 22.87 13.95
N ASN A 50 11.13 23.25 12.90
CA ASN A 50 10.06 24.25 12.98
C ASN A 50 8.95 23.85 13.95
N LEU A 51 8.54 22.57 13.94
CA LEU A 51 7.52 22.08 14.85
C LEU A 51 7.99 22.12 16.31
N ALA A 52 9.24 21.74 16.57
CA ALA A 52 9.85 21.83 17.91
C ALA A 52 9.94 23.28 18.40
N LEU A 53 10.23 24.23 17.50
CA LEU A 53 10.22 25.67 17.79
C LEU A 53 8.83 26.16 18.21
N VAL A 54 7.79 25.72 17.50
CA VAL A 54 6.40 26.09 17.81
C VAL A 54 5.92 25.46 19.14
N ASP A 55 6.22 24.18 19.38
CA ASP A 55 5.76 23.46 20.57
C ASP A 55 6.52 23.88 21.84
N SER A 56 7.84 24.15 21.73
CA SER A 56 8.70 24.40 22.90
C SER A 56 9.15 25.84 23.11
N GLY A 57 8.99 26.71 22.10
CA GLY A 57 9.43 28.10 22.13
C GLY A 57 10.96 28.31 22.11
N ASN A 58 11.74 27.23 22.02
CA ASN A 58 13.20 27.26 22.05
C ASN A 58 13.79 26.68 20.76
N GLU A 59 14.84 27.32 20.22
CA GLU A 59 15.61 26.76 19.10
C GLU A 59 16.23 25.40 19.47
N THR A 60 16.28 24.49 18.50
CA THR A 60 17.00 23.21 18.57
C THR A 60 18.00 23.10 17.45
N ASP A 61 19.25 22.76 17.75
CA ASP A 61 20.17 22.36 16.69
C ASP A 61 19.84 20.91 16.28
N LEU A 62 19.11 20.77 15.17
CA LEU A 62 18.91 19.49 14.51
C LEU A 62 20.07 19.27 13.53
N LEU A 63 20.94 18.31 13.86
CA LEU A 63 22.07 17.96 13.00
C LEU A 63 21.59 17.16 11.79
N VAL A 64 21.75 17.73 10.59
CA VAL A 64 21.53 17.05 9.30
C VAL A 64 22.88 16.79 8.63
N PRO A 65 23.54 15.66 8.97
CA PRO A 65 24.85 15.35 8.42
C PRO A 65 24.75 14.94 6.93
N PRO A 66 25.80 15.18 6.13
CA PRO A 66 25.82 14.86 4.70
C PRO A 66 25.72 13.35 4.40
N GLU A 67 25.91 12.51 5.42
CA GLU A 67 25.78 11.06 5.35
C GLU A 67 24.35 10.55 5.38
N LEU A 68 23.35 11.40 5.62
CA LEU A 68 21.96 11.00 5.49
C LEU A 68 21.54 10.88 4.02
N PRO A 69 20.62 9.95 3.70
CA PRO A 69 20.06 9.87 2.36
C PRO A 69 19.26 11.12 2.04
N THR A 70 19.17 11.44 0.76
CA THR A 70 18.31 12.53 0.27
C THR A 70 16.84 12.13 0.41
N TYR A 71 16.53 10.86 0.12
CA TYR A 71 15.18 10.33 0.24
C TYR A 71 15.10 8.98 0.94
N TRP A 72 14.04 8.77 1.71
CA TRP A 72 13.55 7.46 2.10
C TRP A 72 12.34 7.08 1.25
N TYR A 73 12.46 6.00 0.49
CA TYR A 73 11.34 5.39 -0.22
C TYR A 73 10.78 4.29 0.65
N TRP A 74 9.50 4.43 1.01
CA TRP A 74 8.84 3.49 1.90
C TRP A 74 7.93 2.56 1.10
N GLY A 75 8.18 1.25 1.17
CA GLY A 75 7.36 0.23 0.52
C GLY A 75 6.76 -0.73 1.54
N MET A 76 6.04 -1.75 1.07
CA MET A 76 5.52 -2.79 1.96
C MET A 76 6.58 -3.79 2.41
N ALA A 77 7.64 -3.99 1.61
CA ALA A 77 8.70 -4.97 1.87
C ALA A 77 9.92 -4.40 2.59
N GLY A 78 10.00 -3.08 2.70
CA GLY A 78 11.20 -2.44 3.20
C GLY A 78 11.24 -0.93 2.98
N ILE A 79 12.42 -0.39 3.27
CA ILE A 79 12.76 1.03 3.16
C ILE A 79 13.99 1.12 2.26
N CYS A 80 13.95 2.00 1.27
CA CYS A 80 15.11 2.27 0.42
C CYS A 80 15.64 3.69 0.68
N ASP A 81 16.90 3.75 1.07
CA ASP A 81 17.69 4.95 1.30
C ASP A 81 18.35 5.36 -0.03
N VAL A 82 18.00 6.55 -0.55
CA VAL A 82 18.52 7.08 -1.82
C VAL A 82 19.46 8.25 -1.57
N PHE A 83 20.71 8.08 -1.96
CA PHE A 83 21.78 9.07 -1.83
C PHE A 83 22.03 9.74 -3.17
N GLU A 84 21.33 10.84 -3.48
CA GLU A 84 21.42 11.47 -4.81
C GLU A 84 22.84 11.95 -5.14
N LYS A 85 23.58 12.42 -4.13
CA LYS A 85 24.97 12.89 -4.31
C LYS A 85 25.92 11.81 -4.84
N THR A 86 25.68 10.54 -4.48
CA THR A 86 26.52 9.42 -4.91
C THR A 86 25.84 8.52 -5.96
N GLY A 87 24.55 8.73 -6.22
CA GLY A 87 23.74 7.84 -7.07
C GLY A 87 23.45 6.47 -6.43
N GLU A 88 23.79 6.29 -5.16
CA GLU A 88 23.65 5.01 -4.47
C GLU A 88 22.24 4.84 -3.91
N THR A 89 21.71 3.62 -3.97
CA THR A 89 20.45 3.25 -3.32
C THR A 89 20.67 1.97 -2.51
N ARG A 90 20.32 2.01 -1.22
CA ARG A 90 20.38 0.86 -0.32
C ARG A 90 18.99 0.55 0.18
N CYS A 91 18.63 -0.71 0.28
CA CYS A 91 17.29 -1.10 0.74
C CYS A 91 17.39 -2.09 1.89
N ARG A 92 16.68 -1.77 2.97
CA ARG A 92 16.56 -2.58 4.17
C ARG A 92 15.22 -3.29 4.13
N ARG A 93 15.26 -4.62 4.18
CA ARG A 93 14.06 -5.46 4.14
C ARG A 93 13.40 -5.48 5.52
N ALA A 94 12.14 -5.09 5.58
CA ALA A 94 11.31 -5.13 6.77
C ALA A 94 9.85 -5.24 6.32
N PHE A 95 9.15 -6.31 6.73
CA PHE A 95 7.80 -6.58 6.27
C PHE A 95 6.81 -6.75 7.44
N PRO A 96 5.81 -5.83 7.58
CA PRO A 96 5.81 -4.46 7.06
C PRO A 96 6.84 -3.59 7.81
N PRO A 97 7.35 -2.50 7.21
CA PRO A 97 8.26 -1.60 7.90
C PRO A 97 7.50 -0.76 8.92
N THR A 98 7.63 -1.11 10.20
CA THR A 98 6.99 -0.38 11.33
C THR A 98 8.01 0.30 12.22
N GLN A 99 9.20 0.57 11.68
CA GLN A 99 10.27 1.25 12.40
C GLN A 99 9.87 2.71 12.64
N ASN A 100 10.20 3.24 13.82
CA ASN A 100 10.04 4.66 14.11
C ASN A 100 11.14 5.48 13.43
N LEU A 101 11.01 6.81 13.46
CA LEU A 101 11.95 7.70 12.79
C LEU A 101 13.40 7.48 13.26
N LEU A 102 13.63 7.34 14.57
CA LEU A 102 14.97 7.12 15.11
C LEU A 102 15.57 5.79 14.64
N GLY A 103 14.80 4.70 14.59
CA GLY A 103 15.29 3.43 14.06
C GLY A 103 15.58 3.46 12.56
N ILE A 104 14.82 4.24 11.79
CA ILE A 104 15.10 4.46 10.36
C ILE A 104 16.40 5.23 10.20
N LEU A 105 16.58 6.28 10.99
CA LEU A 105 17.77 7.14 11.00
C LEU A 105 19.01 6.33 11.38
N GLU A 106 18.94 5.59 12.48
CA GLU A 106 20.00 4.70 12.96
C GLU A 106 20.40 3.72 11.86
N GLY A 107 19.46 2.96 11.31
CA GLY A 107 19.81 2.00 10.27
C GLY A 107 20.35 2.65 8.98
N SER A 108 19.91 3.88 8.63
CA SER A 108 20.48 4.60 7.48
C SER A 108 21.94 5.00 7.75
N LEU A 109 22.23 5.46 8.96
CA LEU A 109 23.56 5.90 9.38
C LEU A 109 24.51 4.71 9.55
N THR A 110 24.09 3.64 10.22
CA THR A 110 24.88 2.42 10.40
C THR A 110 25.19 1.78 9.05
N ASP A 111 24.21 1.70 8.14
CA ASP A 111 24.47 1.23 6.78
C ASP A 111 25.55 2.10 6.11
N ARG A 112 25.45 3.43 6.22
CA ARG A 112 26.35 4.36 5.51
C ARG A 112 27.76 4.42 6.08
N LEU A 113 27.88 4.52 7.40
CA LEU A 113 29.13 4.78 8.13
C LEU A 113 29.83 3.49 8.58
N GLY A 114 29.10 2.39 8.72
CA GLY A 114 29.60 1.15 9.33
C GLY A 114 29.61 1.21 10.86
N ASP A 115 29.83 0.05 11.49
CA ASP A 115 29.74 -0.13 12.94
C ASP A 115 30.86 0.59 13.72
N ASP A 116 31.99 0.88 13.07
CA ASP A 116 33.17 1.50 13.70
C ASP A 116 32.95 2.98 14.05
N GLU A 117 31.93 3.63 13.46
CA GLU A 117 31.58 5.03 13.66
C GLU A 117 30.43 5.22 14.68
N GLY A 118 30.21 4.24 15.56
CA GLY A 118 29.10 4.22 16.51
C GLY A 118 28.97 5.48 17.38
N GLN A 119 30.07 6.13 17.75
CA GLN A 119 30.04 7.38 18.52
C GLN A 119 29.48 8.55 17.69
N ARG A 120 29.80 8.61 16.40
CA ARG A 120 29.26 9.62 15.48
C ARG A 120 27.77 9.39 15.24
N VAL A 121 27.37 8.13 15.01
CA VAL A 121 25.96 7.74 14.89
C VAL A 121 25.19 8.15 16.15
N GLY A 122 25.71 7.83 17.33
CA GLY A 122 25.10 8.19 18.62
C GLY A 122 24.91 9.70 18.82
N ASN A 123 25.86 10.53 18.37
CA ASN A 123 25.74 11.99 18.43
C ASN A 123 24.65 12.54 17.52
N ILE A 124 24.47 11.96 16.32
CA ILE A 124 23.41 12.37 15.40
C ILE A 124 22.05 11.94 15.96
N LEU A 125 21.95 10.68 16.40
CA LEU A 125 20.73 10.15 17.01
C LEU A 125 20.30 10.95 18.24
N SER A 126 21.24 11.39 19.07
CA SER A 126 20.93 12.18 20.26
C SER A 126 20.39 13.58 19.92
N SER A 127 20.92 14.24 18.89
CA SER A 127 20.39 15.53 18.40
C SER A 127 18.96 15.39 17.85
N TRP A 128 18.69 14.33 17.09
CA TRP A 128 17.34 14.03 16.60
C TRP A 128 16.39 13.69 17.73
N ASN A 129 16.81 12.84 18.67
CA ASN A 129 16.01 12.47 19.83
C ASN A 129 15.69 13.69 20.72
N ALA A 130 16.67 14.58 20.94
CA ALA A 130 16.45 15.82 21.68
C ALA A 130 15.40 16.71 21.01
N THR A 131 15.41 16.80 19.68
CA THR A 131 14.38 17.56 18.94
C THR A 131 13.01 16.89 19.04
N LEU A 132 12.93 15.57 18.89
CA LEU A 132 11.68 14.82 19.02
C LEU A 132 11.07 14.92 20.42
N HIS A 133 11.88 14.98 21.48
CA HIS A 133 11.41 15.16 22.84
C HIS A 133 10.81 16.55 23.11
N LYS A 134 11.17 17.57 22.33
CA LYS A 134 10.56 18.90 22.42
C LYS A 134 9.21 18.98 21.70
N ILE A 135 8.95 18.07 20.77
CA ILE A 135 7.64 17.90 20.16
C ILE A 135 6.79 17.08 21.13
N SER A 136 5.54 17.48 21.37
CA SER A 136 4.60 16.80 22.27
C SER A 136 4.72 15.26 22.23
N PRO A 137 5.38 14.60 23.21
CA PRO A 137 5.82 13.21 23.07
C PRO A 137 4.66 12.22 22.98
N ASP A 138 3.55 12.52 23.69
CA ASP A 138 2.33 11.72 23.64
C ASP A 138 1.71 11.69 22.23
N ARG A 139 1.80 12.81 21.49
CA ARG A 139 1.30 12.92 20.12
C ARG A 139 2.14 12.06 19.17
N LEU A 140 3.46 12.05 19.36
CA LEU A 140 4.40 11.27 18.56
C LEU A 140 4.17 9.76 18.76
N VAL A 141 4.13 9.31 20.03
CA VAL A 141 3.89 7.91 20.39
C VAL A 141 2.55 7.41 19.86
N ALA A 142 1.49 8.22 19.98
CA ALA A 142 0.18 7.86 19.47
C ALA A 142 0.15 7.73 17.93
N LYS A 143 0.89 8.59 17.20
CA LYS A 143 1.02 8.50 15.74
C LYS A 143 1.81 7.26 15.32
N GLU A 144 2.96 7.00 15.95
CA GLU A 144 3.78 5.83 15.67
C GLU A 144 3.02 4.52 15.90
N ALA A 145 2.25 4.43 17.00
CA ALA A 145 1.42 3.27 17.30
C ALA A 145 0.33 3.06 16.24
N LYS A 146 -0.35 4.14 15.80
CA LYS A 146 -1.35 4.08 14.73
C LYS A 146 -0.74 3.65 13.40
N PHE A 147 0.40 4.25 13.03
CA PHE A 147 1.16 3.90 11.83
C PHE A 147 1.51 2.41 11.81
N ALA A 148 2.06 1.89 12.91
CA ALA A 148 2.44 0.49 13.01
C ALA A 148 1.22 -0.45 12.90
N ALA A 149 0.11 -0.13 13.58
CA ALA A 149 -1.12 -0.92 13.54
C ALA A 149 -1.75 -0.94 12.14
N GLN A 150 -1.90 0.22 11.51
CA GLN A 150 -2.49 0.35 10.17
C GLN A 150 -1.59 -0.31 9.10
N SER A 151 -0.27 -0.21 9.20
CA SER A 151 0.67 -0.84 8.26
C SER A 151 0.61 -2.36 8.34
N LYS A 152 0.54 -2.92 9.56
CA LYS A 152 0.32 -4.35 9.80
C LYS A 152 -1.02 -4.84 9.25
N ALA A 153 -2.09 -4.09 9.50
CA ALA A 153 -3.42 -4.42 9.00
C ALA A 153 -3.47 -4.37 7.46
N SER A 154 -2.89 -3.34 6.85
CA SER A 154 -2.78 -3.22 5.38
C SER A 154 -2.04 -4.41 4.77
N ALA A 155 -0.88 -4.78 5.33
CA ALA A 155 -0.09 -5.93 4.88
C ALA A 155 -0.87 -7.24 5.00
N ALA A 156 -1.53 -7.47 6.13
CA ALA A 156 -2.33 -8.67 6.36
C ALA A 156 -3.49 -8.79 5.37
N LEU A 157 -4.22 -7.69 5.13
CA LEU A 157 -5.30 -7.67 4.15
C LEU A 157 -4.79 -7.89 2.72
N ALA A 158 -3.66 -7.30 2.35
CA ALA A 158 -3.04 -7.54 1.04
C ALA A 158 -2.64 -9.01 0.84
N ILE A 159 -2.09 -9.67 1.88
CA ILE A 159 -1.81 -11.13 1.85
C ILE A 159 -3.10 -11.93 1.69
N LEU A 160 -4.15 -11.59 2.45
CA LEU A 160 -5.44 -12.27 2.33
C LEU A 160 -6.04 -12.12 0.93
N ALA A 161 -5.94 -10.94 0.31
CA ALA A 161 -6.37 -10.72 -1.06
C ALA A 161 -5.58 -11.57 -2.07
N ILE A 162 -4.26 -11.73 -1.88
CA ILE A 162 -3.42 -12.63 -2.69
C ILE A 162 -3.89 -14.08 -2.59
N ILE A 163 -4.12 -14.57 -1.36
CA ILE A 163 -4.58 -15.95 -1.14
C ILE A 163 -5.94 -16.17 -1.83
N LEU A 164 -6.86 -15.22 -1.69
CA LEU A 164 -8.17 -15.27 -2.35
C LEU A 164 -8.06 -15.22 -3.87
N ASP A 165 -7.20 -14.37 -4.43
CA ASP A 165 -6.98 -14.29 -5.87
C ASP A 165 -6.38 -15.59 -6.42
N ALA A 166 -5.43 -16.20 -5.71
CA ALA A 166 -4.85 -17.49 -6.08
C ALA A 166 -5.87 -18.63 -6.00
N ALA A 167 -6.78 -18.61 -5.03
CA ALA A 167 -7.84 -19.60 -4.88
C ALA A 167 -9.01 -19.41 -5.87
N THR A 168 -9.22 -18.19 -6.39
CA THR A 168 -10.37 -17.84 -7.22
C THR A 168 -10.52 -18.70 -8.48
N PRO A 169 -9.46 -18.99 -9.28
CA PRO A 169 -9.58 -19.88 -10.44
C PRO A 169 -10.02 -21.31 -10.09
N LEU A 170 -9.55 -21.85 -8.96
CA LEU A 170 -9.95 -23.17 -8.48
C LEU A 170 -11.42 -23.17 -8.09
N LEU A 171 -11.84 -22.20 -7.26
CA LEU A 171 -13.22 -22.04 -6.83
C LEU A 171 -14.18 -21.81 -8.01
N ALA A 172 -13.79 -20.99 -8.98
CA ALA A 172 -14.57 -20.77 -10.19
C ALA A 172 -14.75 -22.05 -11.01
N SER A 173 -13.74 -22.92 -11.06
CA SER A 173 -13.81 -24.20 -11.79
C SER A 173 -14.82 -25.16 -11.15
N PHE A 174 -14.84 -25.27 -9.82
CA PHE A 174 -15.82 -26.10 -9.11
C PHE A 174 -17.24 -25.51 -9.17
N LEU A 175 -17.39 -24.20 -8.98
CA LEU A 175 -18.70 -23.53 -8.90
C LEU A 175 -19.38 -23.31 -10.25
N LEU A 176 -18.65 -23.36 -11.37
CA LEU A 176 -19.24 -23.30 -12.72
C LEU A 176 -19.80 -24.65 -13.18
N SER A 177 -19.32 -25.76 -12.61
CA SER A 177 -19.98 -27.07 -12.71
C SER A 177 -21.28 -27.08 -11.90
N ASP A 178 -21.26 -26.32 -10.79
CA ASP A 178 -22.41 -25.85 -10.03
C ASP A 178 -23.47 -25.13 -10.91
N GLN A 179 -24.79 -25.38 -10.84
CA GLN A 179 -25.78 -24.47 -11.47
C GLN A 179 -25.77 -23.07 -10.81
N SER A 180 -25.04 -22.90 -9.70
CA SER A 180 -24.95 -21.72 -8.84
C SER A 180 -24.00 -20.63 -9.37
N ARG A 181 -24.14 -20.21 -10.63
CA ARG A 181 -23.27 -19.20 -11.30
C ARG A 181 -23.02 -17.89 -10.54
N ARG A 182 -23.96 -17.46 -9.67
CA ARG A 182 -23.78 -16.24 -8.86
C ARG A 182 -22.70 -16.40 -7.79
N ARG A 183 -22.47 -17.62 -7.29
CA ARG A 183 -21.51 -17.90 -6.21
C ARG A 183 -20.06 -17.77 -6.68
N ALA A 184 -19.79 -18.02 -7.96
CA ALA A 184 -18.45 -17.88 -8.56
C ALA A 184 -17.90 -16.44 -8.50
N TYR A 185 -18.76 -15.43 -8.28
CA TYR A 185 -18.36 -14.01 -8.21
C TYR A 185 -18.19 -13.48 -6.78
N ILE A 186 -18.50 -14.28 -5.76
CA ILE A 186 -18.37 -13.86 -4.35
C ILE A 186 -16.89 -13.72 -3.98
N ALA A 187 -16.06 -14.69 -4.38
CA ALA A 187 -14.62 -14.67 -4.11
C ALA A 187 -13.90 -13.43 -4.72
N PRO A 188 -14.05 -13.10 -6.02
CA PRO A 188 -13.42 -11.91 -6.59
C PRO A 188 -13.98 -10.61 -6.00
N LEU A 189 -15.28 -10.55 -5.66
CA LEU A 189 -15.86 -9.40 -4.98
C LEU A 189 -15.25 -9.20 -3.59
N LEU A 190 -15.16 -10.26 -2.78
CA LEU A 190 -14.57 -10.20 -1.46
C LEU A 190 -13.09 -9.80 -1.52
N SER A 191 -12.33 -10.37 -2.45
CA SER A 191 -10.94 -10.00 -2.69
C SER A 191 -10.80 -8.52 -3.06
N ALA A 192 -11.72 -7.98 -3.87
CA ALA A 192 -11.73 -6.56 -4.22
C ALA A 192 -11.94 -5.66 -3.00
N LEU A 193 -12.88 -6.01 -2.13
CA LEU A 193 -13.16 -5.25 -0.91
C LEU A 193 -11.97 -5.29 0.05
N ILE A 194 -11.34 -6.46 0.21
CA ILE A 194 -10.15 -6.62 1.04
C ILE A 194 -8.98 -5.81 0.48
N ALA A 195 -8.74 -5.85 -0.83
CA ALA A 195 -7.70 -5.07 -1.49
C ALA A 195 -7.96 -3.56 -1.37
N MET A 196 -9.21 -3.11 -1.51
CA MET A 196 -9.56 -1.70 -1.25
C MET A 196 -9.29 -1.31 0.20
N ALA A 197 -9.68 -2.15 1.16
CA ALA A 197 -9.39 -1.91 2.57
C ALA A 197 -7.88 -1.87 2.87
N ALA A 198 -7.09 -2.71 2.21
CA ALA A 198 -5.62 -2.67 2.30
C ALA A 198 -5.07 -1.34 1.76
N GLY A 199 -5.53 -0.90 0.58
CA GLY A 199 -5.11 0.34 -0.05
C GLY A 199 -5.53 1.59 0.73
N THR A 200 -6.74 1.62 1.30
CA THR A 200 -7.19 2.73 2.16
C THR A 200 -6.37 2.80 3.44
N LEU A 201 -6.09 1.67 4.10
CA LEU A 201 -5.20 1.64 5.26
C LEU A 201 -3.79 2.10 4.89
N ALA A 202 -3.24 1.70 3.74
CA ALA A 202 -1.94 2.18 3.27
C ALA A 202 -1.94 3.70 2.99
N THR A 203 -3.08 4.28 2.62
CA THR A 203 -3.20 5.73 2.46
C THR A 203 -3.30 6.43 3.82
N LEU A 204 -3.96 5.82 4.79
CA LEU A 204 -4.03 6.35 6.15
C LEU A 204 -2.68 6.27 6.87
N THR A 205 -1.90 5.21 6.64
CA THR A 205 -0.55 5.08 7.23
C THR A 205 0.36 6.21 6.77
N MET A 206 0.23 6.69 5.54
CA MET A 206 0.99 7.86 5.08
C MET A 206 0.72 9.11 5.92
N ARG A 207 -0.55 9.33 6.31
CA ARG A 207 -0.98 10.47 7.10
C ARG A 207 -0.57 10.36 8.57
N ASP A 208 -0.55 9.14 9.09
CA ASP A 208 -0.19 8.88 10.48
C ASP A 208 1.31 8.56 10.67
N GLY A 209 2.06 8.34 9.59
CA GLY A 209 3.49 8.09 9.59
C GLY A 209 4.35 9.35 9.76
N VAL A 210 5.67 9.15 9.61
CA VAL A 210 6.71 10.16 9.86
C VAL A 210 6.45 11.48 9.12
N HIS A 211 5.96 11.41 7.88
CA HIS A 211 5.60 12.58 7.09
C HIS A 211 4.45 13.41 7.62
N GLY A 212 3.41 12.73 8.12
CA GLY A 212 2.23 13.41 8.61
C GLY A 212 2.48 14.17 9.91
N ILE A 213 3.66 14.04 10.52
CA ILE A 213 4.07 14.88 11.63
C ILE A 213 4.35 16.31 11.15
N VAL A 214 4.87 16.46 9.92
CA VAL A 214 5.46 17.70 9.42
C VAL A 214 4.68 18.32 8.24
N ASP A 215 3.56 17.71 7.82
CA ASP A 215 2.75 18.14 6.66
C ASP A 215 3.62 18.46 5.43
N THR A 216 4.59 17.58 5.14
CA THR A 216 5.43 17.73 3.95
C THR A 216 4.59 17.60 2.67
N PRO A 217 4.84 18.40 1.62
CA PRO A 217 4.05 18.38 0.38
C PRO A 217 4.21 17.12 -0.47
N GLU A 218 4.98 16.13 -0.03
CA GLU A 218 5.25 14.92 -0.79
C GLU A 218 4.04 13.99 -0.87
N HIS A 219 3.86 13.39 -2.06
CA HIS A 219 2.64 12.68 -2.44
C HIS A 219 2.73 11.16 -2.29
N GLY A 220 1.57 10.50 -2.34
CA GLY A 220 1.42 9.05 -2.49
C GLY A 220 2.22 8.50 -3.67
N GLY A 221 2.96 7.42 -3.41
CA GLY A 221 3.70 6.67 -4.41
C GLY A 221 2.81 5.75 -5.24
N PRO A 222 3.34 5.22 -6.36
CA PRO A 222 2.56 4.45 -7.33
C PRO A 222 2.06 3.11 -6.78
N ALA A 223 2.63 2.57 -5.70
CA ALA A 223 2.17 1.32 -5.10
C ALA A 223 0.70 1.41 -4.66
N ILE A 224 0.25 2.57 -4.20
CA ILE A 224 -1.16 2.79 -3.80
C ILE A 224 -2.08 2.70 -5.02
N ILE A 225 -1.68 3.31 -6.14
CA ILE A 225 -2.42 3.27 -7.40
C ILE A 225 -2.57 1.83 -7.88
N ILE A 226 -1.49 1.04 -7.81
CA ILE A 226 -1.46 -0.36 -8.22
C ILE A 226 -2.50 -1.20 -7.45
N VAL A 227 -2.62 -1.01 -6.13
CA VAL A 227 -3.63 -1.72 -5.32
C VAL A 227 -5.05 -1.37 -5.74
N PHE A 228 -5.34 -0.07 -5.92
CA PHE A 228 -6.69 0.37 -6.33
C PHE A 228 -7.04 -0.08 -7.75
N VAL A 229 -6.09 -0.05 -8.68
CA VAL A 229 -6.28 -0.59 -10.03
C VAL A 229 -6.56 -2.09 -9.96
N GLY A 230 -5.80 -2.85 -9.18
CA GLY A 230 -6.07 -4.26 -8.94
C GLY A 230 -7.47 -4.50 -8.37
N ALA A 231 -7.91 -3.68 -7.41
CA ALA A 231 -9.26 -3.79 -6.83
C ALA A 231 -10.36 -3.46 -7.85
N ALA A 232 -10.18 -2.42 -8.66
CA ALA A 232 -11.12 -2.03 -9.71
C ALA A 232 -11.28 -3.13 -10.77
N LEU A 233 -10.18 -3.76 -11.19
CA LEU A 233 -10.18 -4.90 -12.12
C LEU A 233 -11.08 -6.04 -11.63
N ARG A 234 -11.01 -6.38 -10.33
CA ARG A 234 -11.89 -7.39 -9.72
C ARG A 234 -13.35 -6.96 -9.70
N LEU A 235 -13.66 -5.70 -9.36
CA LEU A 235 -15.03 -5.19 -9.38
C LEU A 235 -15.65 -5.25 -10.79
N LEU A 236 -14.88 -4.88 -11.81
CA LEU A 236 -15.32 -4.97 -13.21
C LEU A 236 -15.64 -6.42 -13.62
N SER A 237 -14.87 -7.39 -13.12
CA SER A 237 -15.14 -8.82 -13.36
C SER A 237 -16.51 -9.26 -12.81
N CYS A 238 -16.95 -8.68 -11.69
CA CYS A 238 -18.26 -8.96 -11.08
C CYS A 238 -19.41 -8.25 -11.81
N VAL A 239 -19.20 -7.01 -12.29
CA VAL A 239 -20.25 -6.22 -12.97
C VAL A 239 -20.58 -6.81 -14.36
N GLY A 240 -19.57 -7.26 -15.11
CA GLY A 240 -19.76 -7.89 -16.42
C GLY A 240 -20.69 -9.11 -16.38
N ALA A 241 -20.71 -9.82 -15.26
CA ALA A 241 -21.58 -10.98 -15.04
C ALA A 241 -23.04 -10.62 -14.75
N CYS A 242 -23.27 -9.52 -14.05
CA CYS A 242 -24.61 -9.02 -13.74
C CYS A 242 -25.29 -8.41 -14.98
N GLY A 243 -24.53 -7.74 -15.86
CA GLY A 243 -25.05 -7.12 -17.09
C GLY A 243 -25.56 -8.12 -18.14
N GLY A 244 -24.86 -9.25 -18.32
CA GLY A 244 -25.25 -10.28 -19.29
C GLY A 244 -26.55 -11.02 -18.98
N SER A 245 -26.99 -11.01 -17.71
CA SER A 245 -28.20 -11.71 -17.27
C SER A 245 -29.50 -10.96 -17.62
N ARG A 246 -29.46 -9.61 -17.68
CA ARG A 246 -30.64 -8.79 -18.03
C ARG A 246 -31.05 -8.90 -19.49
N ASN A 247 -30.09 -9.04 -20.42
CA ASN A 247 -30.42 -9.18 -21.85
C ASN A 247 -31.08 -10.53 -22.17
N LYS A 248 -30.75 -11.60 -21.43
CA LYS A 248 -31.34 -12.92 -21.65
C LYS A 248 -32.79 -13.03 -21.17
N LEU A 249 -33.18 -12.29 -20.13
CA LEU A 249 -34.56 -12.20 -19.64
C LEU A 249 -35.46 -11.33 -20.51
N ARG A 250 -34.88 -10.38 -21.27
CA ARG A 250 -35.64 -9.53 -22.20
C ARG A 250 -36.02 -10.25 -23.49
N MET A 251 -35.17 -11.16 -23.97
CA MET A 251 -35.48 -12.00 -25.14
C MET A 251 -36.56 -13.06 -24.85
N THR A 252 -36.49 -13.76 -23.72
CA THR A 252 -37.49 -14.79 -23.37
C THR A 252 -38.87 -14.22 -23.04
N ARG A 253 -38.96 -12.94 -22.62
CA ARG A 253 -40.24 -12.27 -22.43
C ARG A 253 -40.89 -11.85 -23.76
N ASN A 254 -40.10 -11.47 -24.76
CA ASN A 254 -40.62 -11.10 -26.07
C ASN A 254 -41.05 -12.33 -26.90
N GLU A 255 -40.37 -13.48 -26.78
CA GLU A 255 -40.83 -14.73 -27.41
C GLU A 255 -42.15 -15.24 -26.83
N LYS A 256 -42.39 -15.06 -25.52
CA LYS A 256 -43.68 -15.46 -24.90
C LYS A 256 -44.84 -14.53 -25.23
N ILE A 257 -44.59 -13.30 -25.66
CA ILE A 257 -45.63 -12.35 -26.08
C ILE A 257 -45.96 -12.52 -27.57
N GLY A 258 -45.00 -12.95 -28.39
CA GLY A 258 -45.24 -13.27 -29.81
C GLY A 258 -46.11 -14.52 -30.06
N PHE A 259 -46.13 -15.48 -29.14
CA PHE A 259 -46.87 -16.74 -29.31
C PHE A 259 -48.32 -16.73 -28.81
N ARG A 260 -48.84 -15.59 -28.33
CA ARG A 260 -50.21 -15.47 -27.80
C ARG A 260 -51.18 -14.73 -28.73
N GLY A 261 -50.75 -14.43 -29.96
CA GLY A 261 -51.51 -13.65 -30.95
C GLY A 261 -52.13 -14.45 -32.10
N GLU A 262 -51.81 -15.73 -32.29
CA GLU A 262 -52.21 -16.49 -33.49
C GLU A 262 -53.10 -17.72 -33.15
N GLN A 263 -54.15 -17.56 -32.34
CA GLN A 263 -55.14 -18.63 -32.12
C GLN A 263 -56.61 -18.20 -32.20
N HIS A 264 -56.91 -17.05 -32.81
CA HIS A 264 -58.30 -16.70 -33.16
C HIS A 264 -58.38 -16.12 -34.58
N VAL A 265 -58.43 -17.03 -35.56
CA VAL A 265 -59.20 -16.87 -36.81
C VAL A 265 -59.82 -18.22 -37.14
#